data_AF-A0A4U3KP48-F1
#
_entry.id   AF-A0A4U3KP48-F1
#
_cell.length_a   1.000
_cell.length_b   1.000
_cell.length_c   1.000
_cell.angle_alpha   90.00
_cell.angle_beta   90.00
_cell.angle_gamma   90.00
#
_symmetry.space_group_name_H-M   'P 1'
#
loop_
_entity.id
_entity.type
_entity.pdbx_description
1 polymer ?
#
loop_
_entity_poly.entity_id
_entity_poly.type
_entity_poly.pdbx_seq_one_letter_code
_entity_poly.pdbx_strand_id
1 'polypeptide(L)'
;MILVFIVYFKEKRDDQMKKKIVEDFNRKSQHKKWTKRKMLNLAISSGLLFTSLAIPVSIAVTSGTISASAAVLDIELLSNVTSNNDSGTSTSNRWTAANQNQPVNFTVSGGALADASAVFSGQKQAVLVVPPELRGNVAAAGSAAINTNVTIDLSKVTFLTAVLNAANDLTNVITQITSGALGNLTGVDIDLTEVNRQLELVNNIENLGAASFTAPETLAADGSYISAPISDGLGLVLAQNVSNILQDLNAAVQALEAKGTSIPSNLVAAAINAALLPVKGTVNVAVSGALPLLAVGGSGVNELVDASLLGATTVTLPTTVSTPQNLSNNLDARFVGTVVQTDLLDVNLLATADGVSNIYFAAGTTSEVTAPTVTGVTGNSTAGYEVKGTADANATV
;
A
#
# COMPACT_ATOMS: atom_id res chain seq x y z
N MET A 1 -6.05 2.38 73.16
CA MET A 1 -4.96 2.43 72.16
C MET A 1 -5.32 1.78 70.82
N ILE A 2 -6.25 0.80 70.76
CA ILE A 2 -6.64 0.11 69.50
C ILE A 2 -7.67 0.90 68.66
N LEU A 3 -8.57 1.68 69.28
CA LEU A 3 -9.56 2.50 68.54
C LEU A 3 -8.92 3.63 67.70
N VAL A 4 -7.82 4.22 68.16
CA VAL A 4 -7.14 5.33 67.47
C VAL A 4 -6.43 4.86 66.19
N PHE A 5 -5.93 3.62 66.18
CA PHE A 5 -5.28 3.03 65.00
C PHE A 5 -6.27 2.71 63.87
N ILE A 6 -7.50 2.31 64.19
CA ILE A 6 -8.53 1.97 63.20
C ILE A 6 -9.08 3.23 62.51
N VAL A 7 -9.27 4.32 63.26
CA VAL A 7 -9.70 5.62 62.70
C VAL A 7 -8.62 6.18 61.78
N TYR A 8 -7.35 6.17 62.21
CA TYR A 8 -6.23 6.66 61.41
C TYR A 8 -6.03 5.88 60.09
N PHE A 9 -6.21 4.56 60.09
CA PHE A 9 -6.09 3.75 58.87
C PHE A 9 -7.29 3.89 57.91
N LYS A 10 -8.47 4.24 58.40
CA LYS A 10 -9.65 4.48 57.56
C LYS A 10 -9.54 5.85 56.88
N GLU A 11 -9.17 6.88 57.62
CA GLU A 11 -8.98 8.24 57.10
C GLU A 11 -7.84 8.30 56.06
N LYS A 12 -6.72 7.61 56.32
CA LYS A 12 -5.61 7.52 55.37
C LYS A 12 -5.96 6.75 54.09
N ARG A 13 -6.91 5.80 54.14
CA ARG A 13 -7.39 5.10 52.92
C ARG A 13 -8.35 5.95 52.10
N ASP A 14 -9.21 6.71 52.75
CA ASP A 14 -10.18 7.56 52.06
C ASP A 14 -9.50 8.75 51.34
N ASP A 15 -8.43 9.31 51.92
CA ASP A 15 -7.62 10.34 51.26
C ASP A 15 -6.82 9.82 50.05
N GLN A 16 -6.31 8.58 50.12
CA GLN A 16 -5.63 7.95 49.00
C GLN A 16 -6.60 7.64 47.85
N MET A 17 -7.82 7.20 48.17
CA MET A 17 -8.88 6.98 47.18
C MET A 17 -9.33 8.27 46.50
N LYS A 18 -9.52 9.36 47.25
CA LYS A 18 -9.86 10.67 46.67
C LYS A 18 -8.75 11.20 45.77
N LYS A 19 -7.48 11.04 46.16
CA LYS A 19 -6.33 11.47 45.36
C LYS A 19 -6.25 10.71 44.04
N LYS A 20 -6.48 9.39 44.07
CA LYS A 20 -6.48 8.54 42.86
C LYS A 20 -7.63 8.88 41.90
N ILE A 21 -8.83 9.18 42.43
CA ILE A 21 -9.99 9.60 41.61
C ILE A 21 -9.73 10.96 40.95
N VAL A 22 -9.13 11.92 41.66
CA VAL A 22 -8.77 13.23 41.10
C VAL A 22 -7.66 13.12 40.05
N GLU A 23 -6.66 12.27 40.27
CA GLU A 23 -5.61 11.98 39.28
C GLU A 23 -6.19 11.33 38.01
N ASP A 24 -7.08 10.34 38.13
CA ASP A 24 -7.71 9.70 36.97
C ASP A 24 -8.68 10.64 36.23
N PHE A 25 -9.38 11.53 36.94
CA PHE A 25 -10.23 12.55 36.32
C PHE A 25 -9.39 13.59 35.56
N ASN A 26 -8.26 14.02 36.13
CA ASN A 26 -7.31 14.91 35.45
C ASN A 26 -6.62 14.21 34.26
N ARG A 27 -6.27 12.92 34.36
CA ARG A 27 -5.67 12.15 33.25
C ARG A 27 -6.63 12.00 32.07
N LYS A 28 -7.93 11.74 32.35
CA LYS A 28 -8.98 11.73 31.32
C LYS A 28 -9.24 13.12 30.72
N SER A 29 -9.21 14.18 31.53
CA SER A 29 -9.33 15.56 31.03
C SER A 29 -8.12 15.99 30.18
N GLN A 30 -6.90 15.54 30.50
CA GLN A 30 -5.68 15.85 29.77
C GLN A 30 -5.60 15.06 28.46
N HIS A 31 -6.00 13.78 28.44
CA HIS A 31 -6.12 13.03 27.19
C HIS A 31 -7.15 13.67 26.25
N LYS A 32 -8.31 14.11 26.76
CA LYS A 32 -9.32 14.81 25.92
C LYS A 32 -8.83 16.16 25.37
N LYS A 33 -7.86 16.81 26.02
CA LYS A 33 -7.21 18.05 25.52
C LYS A 33 -6.05 17.76 24.57
N TRP A 34 -5.36 16.64 24.71
CA TRP A 34 -4.25 16.27 23.83
C TRP A 34 -4.72 15.74 22.47
N THR A 35 -5.87 15.04 22.41
CA THR A 35 -6.45 14.58 21.13
C THR A 35 -6.99 15.74 20.28
N LYS A 36 -7.36 16.88 20.88
CA LYS A 36 -7.81 18.07 20.14
C LYS A 36 -6.70 18.94 19.55
N ARG A 37 -5.42 18.68 19.87
CA ARG A 37 -4.28 19.49 19.39
C ARG A 37 -3.39 18.79 18.35
N LYS A 38 -3.82 17.64 17.81
CA LYS A 38 -3.13 16.93 16.71
C LYS A 38 -3.85 17.02 15.36
N MET A 39 -4.69 18.05 15.16
CA MET A 39 -5.14 18.45 13.82
C MET A 39 -4.49 19.78 13.47
N LEU A 40 -3.97 19.85 12.24
CA LEU A 40 -3.35 20.99 11.58
C LEU A 40 -1.82 21.11 11.72
N ASN A 41 -1.12 20.25 10.99
CA ASN A 41 0.11 20.62 10.28
C ASN A 41 -0.05 20.13 8.83
N LEU A 42 -0.78 20.91 8.03
CA LEU A 42 -0.75 20.82 6.57
C LEU A 42 0.57 21.45 6.12
N ALA A 43 1.56 20.63 5.77
CA ALA A 43 2.76 21.11 5.10
C ALA A 43 2.41 21.34 3.62
N ILE A 44 2.04 22.58 3.30
CA ILE A 44 1.95 23.06 1.91
C ILE A 44 3.38 23.32 1.45
N SER A 45 3.99 22.37 0.75
CA SER A 45 5.19 22.64 -0.05
C SER A 45 4.77 23.16 -1.42
N SER A 46 4.41 24.44 -1.46
CA SER A 46 4.18 25.18 -2.71
C SER A 46 5.54 25.54 -3.33
N GLY A 47 5.84 24.95 -4.49
CA GLY A 47 6.80 25.50 -5.43
C GLY A 47 6.22 26.78 -6.03
N LEU A 48 6.88 27.90 -5.72
CA LEU A 48 6.65 29.24 -6.25
C LEU A 48 6.73 29.26 -7.78
N LEU A 49 5.75 29.86 -8.45
CA LEU A 49 5.98 30.88 -9.49
C LEU A 49 4.81 31.88 -9.51
N PHE A 50 5.15 33.14 -9.31
CA PHE A 50 4.26 34.30 -9.29
C PHE A 50 3.71 34.61 -10.69
N THR A 51 2.40 34.85 -10.82
CA THR A 51 1.87 36.07 -11.44
C THR A 51 0.55 36.46 -10.76
N SER A 52 0.42 37.75 -10.49
CA SER A 52 -0.61 38.39 -9.69
C SER A 52 -1.92 38.57 -10.45
N LEU A 53 -3.05 38.16 -9.87
CA LEU A 53 -4.30 38.94 -9.87
C LEU A 53 -5.13 38.51 -8.64
N ALA A 54 -5.31 39.45 -7.70
CA ALA A 54 -6.06 39.24 -6.48
C ALA A 54 -7.57 39.26 -6.77
N ILE A 55 -8.28 38.20 -6.36
CA ILE A 55 -9.73 38.20 -6.23
C ILE A 55 -10.03 37.75 -4.78
N PRO A 56 -10.68 38.56 -3.94
CA PRO A 56 -11.10 38.10 -2.63
C PRO A 56 -12.30 37.16 -2.79
N VAL A 57 -12.07 35.84 -2.70
CA VAL A 57 -13.17 34.88 -2.53
C VAL A 57 -13.52 34.84 -1.04
N SER A 58 -14.68 35.39 -0.72
CA SER A 58 -15.31 35.22 0.58
C SER A 58 -15.82 33.77 0.67
N ILE A 59 -15.13 32.89 1.41
CA ILE A 59 -15.65 31.56 1.71
C ILE A 59 -16.64 31.72 2.87
N ALA A 60 -17.93 31.73 2.53
CA ALA A 60 -18.99 31.52 3.51
C ALA A 60 -18.90 30.06 3.99
N VAL A 61 -18.42 29.87 5.22
CA VAL A 61 -18.46 28.59 5.90
C VAL A 61 -19.91 28.34 6.34
N THR A 62 -20.72 27.76 5.47
CA THR A 62 -21.94 27.08 5.90
C THR A 62 -21.52 25.79 6.57
N SER A 63 -21.69 25.76 7.89
CA SER A 63 -21.54 24.60 8.76
C SER A 63 -22.54 23.50 8.37
N GLY A 64 -22.18 22.72 7.35
CA GLY A 64 -22.63 21.35 7.19
C GLY A 64 -21.54 20.47 7.81
N THR A 65 -21.83 19.85 8.93
CA THR A 65 -21.01 18.76 9.47
C THR A 65 -20.90 17.66 8.41
N ILE A 66 -19.78 17.62 7.68
CA ILE A 66 -19.34 16.39 7.03
C ILE A 66 -18.86 15.50 8.18
N SER A 67 -19.80 14.74 8.75
CA SER A 67 -19.44 13.54 9.48
C SER A 67 -18.88 12.57 8.44
N ALA A 68 -17.57 12.57 8.27
CA ALA A 68 -16.88 11.44 7.67
C ALA A 68 -17.08 10.24 8.61
N SER A 69 -18.16 9.50 8.39
CA SER A 69 -18.28 8.15 8.92
C SER A 69 -17.35 7.30 8.07
N ALA A 70 -16.09 7.15 8.48
CA ALA A 70 -15.26 6.07 8.00
C ALA A 70 -15.96 4.78 8.43
N ALA A 71 -16.74 4.18 7.53
CA ALA A 71 -17.06 2.78 7.66
C ALA A 71 -15.75 2.06 7.39
N VAL A 72 -14.95 1.86 8.43
CA VAL A 72 -13.77 1.00 8.34
C VAL A 72 -14.28 -0.35 7.87
N LEU A 73 -13.98 -0.69 6.63
CA LEU A 73 -14.27 -2.01 6.14
C LEU A 73 -13.23 -2.93 6.78
N ASP A 74 -13.68 -3.97 7.48
CA ASP A 74 -12.83 -4.94 8.22
C ASP A 74 -11.87 -5.76 7.31
N ILE A 75 -11.72 -5.40 6.02
CA ILE A 75 -10.80 -6.03 5.05
C ILE A 75 -9.85 -5.04 4.36
N GLU A 76 -9.99 -3.72 4.58
CA GLU A 76 -9.15 -2.71 3.95
C GLU A 76 -7.78 -2.65 4.63
N LEU A 77 -6.70 -2.72 3.84
CA LEU A 77 -5.32 -2.75 4.33
C LEU A 77 -4.69 -1.38 4.51
N LEU A 78 -5.35 -0.32 4.05
CA LEU A 78 -4.81 1.04 4.02
C LEU A 78 -5.72 1.99 4.78
N SER A 79 -5.12 2.99 5.42
CA SER A 79 -5.86 4.10 6.01
C SER A 79 -5.91 5.30 5.05
N ASN A 80 -6.94 6.13 5.18
CA ASN A 80 -7.10 7.37 4.40
C ASN A 80 -7.00 7.12 2.88
N VAL A 81 -7.73 6.10 2.40
CA VAL A 81 -7.67 5.72 0.98
C VAL A 81 -8.26 6.82 0.11
N THR A 82 -7.53 7.13 -0.94
CA THR A 82 -7.90 8.09 -1.99
C THR A 82 -7.81 7.40 -3.34
N SER A 83 -8.70 7.76 -4.25
CA SER A 83 -8.67 7.29 -5.64
C SER A 83 -8.77 8.47 -6.59
N ASN A 84 -8.04 8.41 -7.69
CA ASN A 84 -8.10 9.38 -8.77
C ASN A 84 -8.03 8.67 -10.12
N ASN A 85 -8.48 9.34 -11.18
CA ASN A 85 -8.27 8.89 -12.54
C ASN A 85 -7.82 10.03 -13.45
N ASP A 86 -7.20 9.69 -14.58
CA ASP A 86 -6.67 10.64 -15.57
C ASP A 86 -7.58 10.81 -16.79
N SER A 87 -8.87 10.44 -16.70
CA SER A 87 -9.84 10.55 -17.82
C SER A 87 -10.02 11.97 -18.36
N GLY A 88 -9.66 12.98 -17.56
CA GLY A 88 -9.86 14.40 -17.89
C GLY A 88 -11.33 14.84 -17.91
N THR A 89 -12.24 13.96 -17.47
CA THR A 89 -13.68 14.26 -17.44
C THR A 89 -14.09 15.04 -16.20
N SER A 90 -15.15 15.82 -16.32
CA SER A 90 -15.79 16.54 -15.23
C SER A 90 -17.29 16.71 -15.51
N THR A 91 -18.05 17.27 -14.57
CA THR A 91 -19.46 17.58 -14.79
C THR A 91 -19.69 18.55 -15.96
N SER A 92 -18.68 19.36 -16.32
CA SER A 92 -18.70 20.29 -17.46
C SER A 92 -18.02 19.76 -18.72
N ASN A 93 -17.13 18.77 -18.61
CA ASN A 93 -16.40 18.17 -19.73
C ASN A 93 -16.64 16.65 -19.74
N ARG A 94 -17.69 16.21 -20.44
CA ARG A 94 -18.16 14.83 -20.43
C ARG A 94 -17.74 14.11 -21.70
N TRP A 95 -17.36 12.84 -21.59
CA TRP A 95 -17.17 11.98 -22.75
C TRP A 95 -18.48 11.70 -23.47
N THR A 96 -18.40 11.59 -24.79
CA THR A 96 -19.55 11.33 -25.66
C THR A 96 -19.46 9.92 -26.24
N ALA A 97 -20.49 9.47 -26.95
CA ALA A 97 -20.49 8.16 -27.62
C ALA A 97 -19.32 7.94 -28.61
N ALA A 98 -18.61 9.00 -29.01
CA ALA A 98 -17.39 8.91 -29.82
C ALA A 98 -16.15 8.44 -29.03
N ASN A 99 -16.16 8.57 -27.71
CA ASN A 99 -15.05 8.20 -26.84
C ASN A 99 -15.10 6.70 -26.52
N GLN A 100 -14.55 5.90 -27.42
CA GLN A 100 -14.40 4.44 -27.28
C GLN A 100 -12.94 4.07 -26.94
N ASN A 101 -12.77 2.99 -26.17
CA ASN A 101 -11.47 2.41 -25.81
C ASN A 101 -10.44 3.42 -25.31
N GLN A 102 -10.88 4.39 -24.51
CA GLN A 102 -9.99 5.42 -23.97
C GLN A 102 -9.12 4.81 -22.86
N PRO A 103 -7.79 4.99 -22.91
CA PRO A 103 -6.93 4.59 -21.80
C PRO A 103 -7.21 5.48 -20.59
N VAL A 104 -7.38 4.87 -19.42
CA VAL A 104 -7.56 5.55 -18.14
C VAL A 104 -6.74 4.85 -17.08
N ASN A 105 -5.85 5.56 -16.42
CA ASN A 105 -5.15 5.09 -15.25
C ASN A 105 -5.93 5.47 -13.99
N PHE A 106 -6.30 4.47 -13.20
CA PHE A 106 -6.84 4.68 -11.86
C PHE A 106 -5.71 4.58 -10.85
N THR A 107 -5.49 5.65 -10.08
CA THR A 107 -4.48 5.67 -9.02
C THR A 107 -5.16 5.61 -7.66
N VAL A 108 -4.86 4.56 -6.89
CA VAL A 108 -5.31 4.35 -5.52
C VAL A 108 -4.13 4.57 -4.58
N SER A 109 -4.29 5.45 -3.61
CA SER A 109 -3.25 5.75 -2.62
C SER A 109 -3.79 5.71 -1.20
N GLY A 110 -3.01 5.19 -0.27
CA GLY A 110 -3.35 5.13 1.14
C GLY A 110 -2.13 4.98 2.05
N GLY A 111 -2.32 5.23 3.34
CA GLY A 111 -1.29 5.09 4.38
C GLY A 111 -1.36 3.74 5.10
N ALA A 112 -0.38 3.49 5.96
CA ALA A 112 -0.38 2.34 6.87
C ALA A 112 -1.63 2.38 7.78
N LEU A 113 -2.15 1.21 8.15
CA LEU A 113 -3.14 1.12 9.24
C LEU A 113 -2.44 1.38 10.58
N ALA A 114 -3.02 2.26 11.39
CA ALA A 114 -2.47 2.60 12.71
C ALA A 114 -2.67 1.48 13.75
N ASP A 115 -3.63 0.57 13.53
CA ASP A 115 -4.00 -0.50 14.45
C ASP A 115 -4.19 -1.82 13.68
N ALA A 116 -3.08 -2.43 13.24
CA ALA A 116 -3.07 -3.71 12.52
C ALA A 116 -3.26 -4.93 13.44
N SER A 117 -4.25 -4.88 14.34
CA SER A 117 -4.65 -6.05 15.15
C SER A 117 -5.72 -6.91 14.47
N ALA A 118 -6.19 -6.51 13.28
CA ALA A 118 -7.07 -7.32 12.46
C ALA A 118 -6.25 -8.42 11.79
N VAL A 119 -6.56 -9.67 12.13
CA VAL A 119 -6.04 -10.85 11.45
C VAL A 119 -6.75 -10.93 10.11
N PHE A 120 -6.15 -10.35 9.07
CA PHE A 120 -6.63 -10.54 7.71
C PHE A 120 -6.12 -11.88 7.18
N SER A 121 -7.00 -12.65 6.54
CA SER A 121 -6.65 -13.92 5.90
C SER A 121 -6.74 -13.78 4.39
N GLY A 122 -5.84 -14.45 3.68
CA GLY A 122 -5.85 -14.52 2.22
C GLY A 122 -4.88 -13.56 1.56
N GLN A 123 -5.02 -13.41 0.24
CA GLN A 123 -4.08 -12.65 -0.58
C GLN A 123 -4.31 -11.14 -0.52
N LYS A 124 -3.22 -10.38 -0.54
CA LYS A 124 -3.24 -8.92 -0.69
C LYS A 124 -3.49 -8.58 -2.15
N GLN A 125 -4.52 -7.78 -2.41
CA GLN A 125 -4.94 -7.42 -3.75
C GLN A 125 -5.31 -5.94 -3.82
N ALA A 126 -4.93 -5.28 -4.90
CA ALA A 126 -5.52 -4.01 -5.29
C ALA A 126 -6.78 -4.29 -6.10
N VAL A 127 -7.84 -3.52 -5.84
CA VAL A 127 -9.14 -3.74 -6.47
C VAL A 127 -9.72 -2.42 -6.93
N LEU A 128 -10.24 -2.40 -8.15
CA LEU A 128 -11.04 -1.32 -8.71
C LEU A 128 -12.43 -1.86 -9.04
N VAL A 129 -13.41 -1.45 -8.25
CA VAL A 129 -14.82 -1.75 -8.49
C VAL A 129 -15.31 -0.96 -9.70
N VAL A 130 -15.91 -1.70 -10.64
CA VAL A 130 -16.52 -1.16 -11.85
C VAL A 130 -18.03 -0.93 -11.59
N PRO A 131 -18.55 0.27 -11.84
CA PRO A 131 -19.96 0.56 -11.66
C PRO A 131 -20.83 -0.30 -12.59
N PRO A 132 -22.01 -0.77 -12.15
CA PRO A 132 -22.88 -1.65 -12.93
C PRO A 132 -23.19 -1.15 -14.34
N GLU A 133 -23.33 0.17 -14.50
CA GLU A 133 -23.65 0.84 -15.75
C GLU A 133 -22.54 0.75 -16.81
N LEU A 134 -21.30 0.40 -16.40
CA LEU A 134 -20.14 0.28 -17.26
C LEU A 134 -19.64 -1.16 -17.43
N ARG A 135 -20.39 -2.16 -16.94
CA ARG A 135 -20.02 -3.57 -17.12
C ARG A 135 -20.08 -3.93 -18.61
N GLY A 136 -18.96 -4.43 -19.13
CA GLY A 136 -18.77 -4.67 -20.57
C GLY A 136 -18.21 -3.47 -21.34
N ASN A 137 -18.09 -2.30 -20.71
CA ASN A 137 -17.47 -1.10 -21.27
C ASN A 137 -16.10 -0.77 -20.63
N VAL A 138 -15.64 -1.59 -19.70
CA VAL A 138 -14.33 -1.45 -19.03
C VAL A 138 -13.53 -2.73 -19.20
N ALA A 139 -12.23 -2.60 -19.49
CA ALA A 139 -11.31 -3.71 -19.52
C ALA A 139 -9.96 -3.35 -18.88
N ALA A 140 -9.32 -4.35 -18.27
CA ALA A 140 -7.93 -4.27 -17.81
C ALA A 140 -6.99 -3.99 -18.99
N ALA A 141 -6.02 -3.10 -18.81
CA ALA A 141 -5.15 -2.62 -19.89
C ALA A 141 -3.65 -2.82 -19.59
N GLY A 142 -3.32 -3.91 -18.90
CA GLY A 142 -1.94 -4.36 -18.71
C GLY A 142 -1.68 -4.84 -17.29
N SER A 143 -0.58 -4.35 -16.72
CA SER A 143 -0.18 -4.65 -15.34
C SER A 143 -0.28 -3.40 -14.49
N ALA A 144 -0.83 -3.54 -13.30
CA ALA A 144 -0.84 -2.51 -12.29
C ALA A 144 0.60 -2.22 -11.83
N ALA A 145 0.92 -0.95 -11.62
CA ALA A 145 2.17 -0.52 -11.01
C ALA A 145 1.94 -0.30 -9.51
N ILE A 146 2.67 -1.01 -8.67
CA ILE A 146 2.54 -0.98 -7.21
C ILE A 146 3.81 -0.41 -6.60
N ASN A 147 3.64 0.62 -5.77
CA ASN A 147 4.68 1.20 -4.94
C ASN A 147 4.22 1.17 -3.50
N THR A 148 4.97 0.54 -2.61
CA THR A 148 4.58 0.42 -1.20
C THR A 148 5.79 0.44 -0.29
N ASN A 149 5.67 1.08 0.86
CA ASN A 149 6.63 0.90 1.95
C ASN A 149 6.24 -0.35 2.74
N VAL A 150 7.21 -1.19 3.08
CA VAL A 150 6.93 -2.48 3.71
C VAL A 150 7.73 -2.65 4.98
N THR A 151 7.04 -3.06 6.03
CA THR A 151 7.63 -3.51 7.29
C THR A 151 7.31 -5.00 7.47
N ILE A 152 8.26 -5.77 7.98
CA ILE A 152 8.11 -7.21 8.22
C ILE A 152 8.04 -7.47 9.71
N ASP A 153 7.01 -8.20 10.13
CA ASP A 153 6.94 -8.78 11.47
C ASP A 153 7.78 -10.06 11.54
N LEU A 154 9.04 -9.93 11.99
CA LEU A 154 9.98 -11.05 12.09
C LEU A 154 9.50 -12.17 13.03
N SER A 155 8.55 -11.90 13.93
CA SER A 155 7.99 -12.94 14.81
C SER A 155 7.20 -14.01 14.03
N LYS A 156 6.74 -13.67 12.82
CA LYS A 156 6.02 -14.55 11.90
C LYS A 156 6.93 -15.22 10.87
N VAL A 157 8.21 -14.85 10.81
CA VAL A 157 9.17 -15.34 9.79
C VAL A 157 10.08 -16.39 10.40
N THR A 158 9.62 -17.64 10.38
CA THR A 158 10.27 -18.71 11.15
C THR A 158 11.60 -19.14 10.53
N PHE A 159 11.70 -19.13 9.21
CA PHE A 159 12.91 -19.58 8.50
C PHE A 159 14.14 -18.71 8.76
N LEU A 160 13.98 -17.45 9.15
CA LEU A 160 15.10 -16.55 9.49
C LEU A 160 15.67 -16.80 10.89
N THR A 161 14.98 -17.53 11.76
CA THR A 161 15.40 -17.73 13.16
C THR A 161 16.82 -18.26 13.28
N ALA A 162 17.19 -19.25 12.46
CA ALA A 162 18.53 -19.82 12.46
C ALA A 162 19.60 -18.81 12.03
N VAL A 163 19.30 -17.96 11.05
CA VAL A 163 20.19 -16.90 10.58
C VAL A 163 20.37 -15.84 11.67
N LEU A 164 19.28 -15.38 12.29
CA LEU A 164 19.33 -14.38 13.36
C LEU A 164 20.14 -14.88 14.55
N ASN A 165 20.00 -16.15 14.93
CA ASN A 165 20.83 -16.75 15.97
C ASN A 165 22.31 -16.81 15.57
N ALA A 166 22.63 -17.21 14.33
CA ALA A 166 24.01 -17.23 13.84
C ALA A 166 24.64 -15.83 13.78
N ALA A 167 23.86 -14.80 13.41
CA ALA A 167 24.26 -13.41 13.42
C ALA A 167 24.55 -12.89 14.85
N ASN A 168 23.74 -13.30 15.83
CA ASN A 168 23.98 -13.01 17.24
C ASN A 168 25.25 -13.67 17.77
N ASP A 169 25.48 -14.95 17.44
CA ASP A 169 26.72 -15.67 17.79
C ASP A 169 27.96 -14.98 17.20
N LEU A 170 27.86 -14.50 15.95
CA LEU A 170 28.91 -13.72 15.32
C LEU A 170 29.18 -12.40 16.03
N THR A 171 28.12 -11.68 16.39
CA THR A 171 28.23 -10.43 17.14
C THR A 171 28.94 -10.65 18.48
N ASN A 172 28.66 -11.77 19.16
CA ASN A 172 29.35 -12.16 20.39
C ASN A 172 30.85 -12.41 20.17
N VAL A 173 31.23 -13.12 19.10
CA VAL A 173 32.65 -13.35 18.78
C VAL A 173 33.35 -12.05 18.38
N ILE A 174 32.71 -11.20 17.59
CA ILE A 174 33.24 -9.87 17.25
C ILE A 174 33.48 -9.03 18.52
N THR A 175 32.57 -9.10 19.49
CA THR A 175 32.72 -8.44 20.80
C THR A 175 33.91 -9.01 21.59
N GLN A 176 34.14 -10.33 21.56
CA GLN A 176 35.32 -10.94 22.19
C GLN A 176 36.64 -10.53 21.52
N ILE A 177 36.65 -10.42 20.18
CA ILE A 177 37.80 -9.93 19.42
C ILE A 177 38.11 -8.49 19.82
N THR A 178 37.12 -7.59 19.68
CA THR A 178 37.28 -6.14 19.90
C THR A 178 37.58 -5.78 21.36
N SER A 179 37.12 -6.57 22.33
CA SER A 179 37.47 -6.40 23.75
C SER A 179 38.87 -6.89 24.12
N GLY A 180 39.60 -7.52 23.20
CA GLY A 180 40.93 -8.09 23.46
C GLY A 180 40.91 -9.36 24.30
N ALA A 181 39.75 -10.00 24.48
CA ALA A 181 39.62 -11.24 25.25
C ALA A 181 40.41 -12.41 24.64
N LEU A 182 40.69 -12.34 23.33
CA LEU A 182 41.49 -13.32 22.58
C LEU A 182 42.99 -12.97 22.50
N GLY A 183 43.41 -11.86 23.14
CA GLY A 183 44.79 -11.40 23.15
C GLY A 183 44.94 -9.92 22.78
N ASN A 184 46.15 -9.38 22.93
CA ASN A 184 46.45 -8.01 22.54
C ASN A 184 46.37 -7.86 21.00
N LEU A 185 45.50 -6.96 20.53
CA LEU A 185 45.28 -6.69 19.10
C LEU A 185 46.41 -5.87 18.45
N THR A 186 47.43 -5.44 19.20
CA THR A 186 48.55 -4.67 18.64
C THR A 186 49.26 -5.47 17.54
N GLY A 187 49.26 -4.96 16.31
CA GLY A 187 49.85 -5.63 15.14
C GLY A 187 48.98 -6.72 14.51
N VAL A 188 47.70 -6.80 14.89
CA VAL A 188 46.68 -7.64 14.24
C VAL A 188 45.79 -6.75 13.37
N ASP A 189 45.62 -7.13 12.11
CA ASP A 189 44.72 -6.52 11.15
C ASP A 189 43.50 -7.42 10.94
N ILE A 190 42.30 -6.86 11.10
CA ILE A 190 41.03 -7.54 10.84
C ILE A 190 40.02 -6.48 10.40
N ASP A 191 39.51 -6.62 9.17
CA ASP A 191 38.47 -5.75 8.67
C ASP A 191 37.09 -6.28 9.05
N LEU A 192 36.45 -5.59 10.00
CA LEU A 192 35.10 -5.90 10.47
C LEU A 192 34.03 -5.02 9.81
N THR A 193 34.44 -4.09 8.94
CA THR A 193 33.56 -3.04 8.41
C THR A 193 32.39 -3.64 7.65
N GLU A 194 32.67 -4.54 6.71
CA GLU A 194 31.64 -5.13 5.87
C GLU A 194 30.72 -6.07 6.66
N VAL A 195 31.27 -6.88 7.58
CA VAL A 195 30.43 -7.76 8.41
C VAL A 195 29.52 -6.96 9.35
N ASN A 196 30.03 -5.90 9.97
CA ASN A 196 29.18 -5.05 10.82
C ASN A 196 28.05 -4.39 10.02
N ARG A 197 28.34 -3.95 8.79
CA ARG A 197 27.32 -3.42 7.87
C ARG A 197 26.25 -4.46 7.54
N GLN A 198 26.65 -5.69 7.23
CA GLN A 198 25.71 -6.77 6.90
C GLN A 198 24.89 -7.23 8.10
N LEU A 199 25.49 -7.29 9.29
CA LEU A 199 24.77 -7.57 10.53
C LEU A 199 23.73 -6.48 10.83
N GLU A 200 24.04 -5.22 10.58
CA GLU A 200 23.06 -4.12 10.70
C GLU A 200 21.91 -4.29 9.71
N LEU A 201 22.18 -4.68 8.46
CA LEU A 201 21.13 -4.95 7.47
C LEU A 201 20.24 -6.13 7.89
N VAL A 202 20.83 -7.21 8.40
CA VAL A 202 20.09 -8.38 8.91
C VAL A 202 19.21 -8.01 10.11
N ASN A 203 19.74 -7.23 11.04
CA ASN A 203 19.00 -6.75 12.21
C ASN A 203 17.88 -5.77 11.83
N ASN A 204 18.02 -5.08 10.69
CA ASN A 204 17.03 -4.14 10.16
C ASN A 204 16.15 -4.73 9.05
N ILE A 205 16.09 -6.06 8.87
CA ILE A 205 15.18 -6.72 7.90
C ILE A 205 13.72 -6.35 8.16
N GLU A 206 13.36 -5.98 9.40
CA GLU A 206 12.03 -5.45 9.73
C GLU A 206 11.64 -4.25 8.86
N ASN A 207 12.60 -3.44 8.39
CA ASN A 207 12.38 -2.31 7.50
C ASN A 207 13.13 -2.50 6.17
N LEU A 208 12.55 -3.30 5.26
CA LEU A 208 13.06 -3.43 3.90
C LEU A 208 12.85 -2.18 3.04
N GLY A 209 12.12 -1.18 3.55
CA GLY A 209 11.95 0.11 2.89
C GLY A 209 10.85 0.08 1.82
N ALA A 210 11.12 0.66 0.65
CA ALA A 210 10.16 0.75 -0.44
C ALA A 210 10.28 -0.44 -1.40
N ALA A 211 9.16 -1.06 -1.74
CA ALA A 211 9.02 -2.06 -2.78
C ALA A 211 8.28 -1.46 -3.98
N SER A 212 8.80 -1.69 -5.18
CA SER A 212 8.18 -1.31 -6.45
C SER A 212 8.16 -2.52 -7.37
N PHE A 213 6.98 -2.88 -7.86
CA PHE A 213 6.78 -4.01 -8.76
C PHE A 213 5.51 -3.84 -9.59
N THR A 214 5.31 -4.73 -10.55
CA THR A 214 4.10 -4.78 -11.36
C THR A 214 3.36 -6.09 -11.12
N ALA A 215 2.03 -6.04 -11.23
CA ALA A 215 1.17 -7.21 -11.11
C ALA A 215 0.16 -7.25 -12.27
N PRO A 216 -0.07 -8.42 -12.91
CA PRO A 216 -1.01 -8.52 -14.01
C PRO A 216 -2.44 -8.24 -13.51
N GLU A 217 -3.17 -7.41 -14.24
CA GLU A 217 -4.58 -7.15 -13.92
C GLU A 217 -5.50 -8.24 -14.46
N THR A 218 -6.55 -8.54 -13.70
CA THR A 218 -7.61 -9.45 -14.12
C THR A 218 -8.97 -8.79 -13.94
N LEU A 219 -9.76 -8.73 -15.01
CA LEU A 219 -11.17 -8.36 -14.94
C LEU A 219 -11.99 -9.56 -14.46
N ALA A 220 -12.85 -9.34 -13.47
CA ALA A 220 -13.79 -10.34 -12.99
C ALA A 220 -14.69 -10.84 -14.14
N ALA A 221 -15.07 -12.12 -14.11
CA ALA A 221 -15.87 -12.73 -15.19
C ALA A 221 -17.23 -12.04 -15.40
N ASP A 222 -17.79 -11.41 -14.36
CA ASP A 222 -19.02 -10.63 -14.40
C ASP A 222 -18.80 -9.13 -14.70
N GLY A 223 -17.55 -8.72 -14.92
CA GLY A 223 -17.14 -7.34 -15.19
C GLY A 223 -17.27 -6.39 -13.99
N SER A 224 -17.47 -6.91 -12.77
CA SER A 224 -17.79 -6.08 -11.60
C SER A 224 -16.59 -5.41 -10.94
N TYR A 225 -15.38 -5.94 -11.13
CA TYR A 225 -14.14 -5.34 -10.63
C TYR A 225 -12.94 -5.77 -11.47
N ILE A 226 -11.87 -4.98 -11.40
CA ILE A 226 -10.52 -5.33 -11.83
C ILE A 226 -9.68 -5.55 -10.57
N SER A 227 -8.92 -6.64 -10.51
CA SER A 227 -7.99 -6.89 -9.42
C SER A 227 -6.55 -7.06 -9.92
N ALA A 228 -5.60 -6.70 -9.08
CA ALA A 228 -4.18 -6.95 -9.29
C ALA A 228 -3.57 -7.57 -8.01
N PRO A 229 -2.97 -8.77 -8.09
CA PRO A 229 -2.41 -9.45 -6.93
C PRO A 229 -1.13 -8.74 -6.45
N ILE A 230 -1.15 -8.22 -5.23
CA ILE A 230 0.01 -7.58 -4.59
C ILE A 230 0.92 -8.65 -4.00
N SER A 231 0.34 -9.71 -3.41
CA SER A 231 1.08 -10.77 -2.71
C SER A 231 2.22 -11.38 -3.54
N ASP A 232 1.96 -11.75 -4.79
CA ASP A 232 2.95 -12.44 -5.63
C ASP A 232 4.16 -11.54 -5.94
N GLY A 233 3.89 -10.33 -6.45
CA GLY A 233 4.94 -9.38 -6.78
C GLY A 233 5.71 -8.91 -5.56
N LEU A 234 5.01 -8.67 -4.45
CA LEU A 234 5.62 -8.32 -3.18
C LEU A 234 6.52 -9.44 -2.67
N GLY A 235 6.03 -10.68 -2.68
CA GLY A 235 6.78 -11.84 -2.20
C GLY A 235 8.10 -12.01 -2.92
N LEU A 236 8.12 -11.84 -4.24
CA LEU A 236 9.35 -11.90 -5.03
C LEU A 236 10.34 -10.79 -4.67
N VAL A 237 9.86 -9.55 -4.49
CA VAL A 237 10.73 -8.41 -4.11
C VAL A 237 11.29 -8.62 -2.70
N LEU A 238 10.46 -9.00 -1.72
CA LEU A 238 10.90 -9.26 -0.36
C LEU A 238 11.90 -10.42 -0.32
N ALA A 239 11.59 -11.52 -1.01
CA ALA A 239 12.47 -12.68 -1.06
C ALA A 239 13.82 -12.37 -1.71
N GLN A 240 13.84 -11.58 -2.78
CA GLN A 240 15.08 -11.14 -3.41
C GLN A 240 15.91 -10.25 -2.49
N ASN A 241 15.28 -9.26 -1.83
CA ASN A 241 15.96 -8.36 -0.91
C ASN A 241 16.57 -9.13 0.27
N VAL A 242 15.79 -10.02 0.90
CA VAL A 242 16.28 -10.86 2.00
C VAL A 242 17.39 -11.80 1.49
N SER A 243 17.21 -12.44 0.34
CA SER A 243 18.22 -13.34 -0.24
C SER A 243 19.56 -12.63 -0.48
N ASN A 244 19.54 -11.40 -0.99
CA ASN A 244 20.75 -10.58 -1.16
C ASN A 244 21.42 -10.29 0.19
N ILE A 245 20.66 -9.85 1.18
CA ILE A 245 21.18 -9.59 2.54
C ILE A 245 21.83 -10.85 3.13
N LEU A 246 21.18 -12.01 2.99
CA LEU A 246 21.71 -13.28 3.50
C LEU A 246 22.98 -13.73 2.77
N GLN A 247 23.02 -13.61 1.45
CA GLN A 247 24.19 -13.96 0.64
C GLN A 247 25.37 -13.04 0.95
N ASP A 248 25.12 -11.74 1.03
CA ASP A 248 26.15 -10.74 1.34
C ASP A 248 26.69 -10.92 2.77
N LEU A 249 25.81 -11.19 3.74
CA LEU A 249 26.24 -11.57 5.09
C LEU A 249 27.16 -12.80 5.02
N ASN A 250 26.73 -13.90 4.38
CA ASN A 250 27.57 -15.10 4.34
C ASN A 250 28.92 -14.83 3.68
N ALA A 251 28.94 -14.11 2.55
CA ALA A 251 30.18 -13.74 1.87
C ALA A 251 31.11 -12.92 2.76
N ALA A 252 30.58 -11.89 3.44
CA ALA A 252 31.34 -11.06 4.36
C ALA A 252 31.92 -11.89 5.53
N VAL A 253 31.11 -12.78 6.11
CA VAL A 253 31.54 -13.66 7.21
C VAL A 253 32.60 -14.65 6.76
N GLN A 254 32.46 -15.25 5.57
CA GLN A 254 33.49 -16.15 5.04
C GLN A 254 34.80 -15.41 4.75
N ALA A 255 34.73 -14.15 4.31
CA ALA A 255 35.89 -13.32 4.00
C ALA A 255 36.67 -12.82 5.24
N LEU A 256 36.06 -12.83 6.44
CA LEU A 256 36.73 -12.40 7.67
C LEU A 256 38.01 -13.18 7.94
N GLU A 257 39.15 -12.52 7.99
CA GLU A 257 40.42 -13.15 8.32
C GLU A 257 41.28 -12.17 9.12
N ALA A 258 41.76 -12.62 10.27
CA ALA A 258 42.74 -11.87 11.04
C ALA A 258 44.16 -12.17 10.52
N LYS A 259 44.97 -11.12 10.35
CA LYS A 259 46.37 -11.20 9.90
C LYS A 259 47.29 -10.53 10.90
N GLY A 260 48.38 -11.19 11.28
CA GLY A 260 49.40 -10.59 12.14
C GLY A 260 50.58 -10.05 11.34
N THR A 261 51.26 -9.01 11.85
CA THR A 261 52.47 -8.43 11.23
C THR A 261 53.78 -8.94 11.83
N SER A 262 53.71 -9.70 12.93
CA SER A 262 54.84 -10.19 13.73
C SER A 262 54.56 -11.57 14.34
N ILE A 263 55.57 -12.22 14.93
CA ILE A 263 55.41 -13.54 15.58
C ILE A 263 54.34 -13.50 16.71
N PRO A 264 54.36 -12.55 17.66
CA PRO A 264 53.32 -12.49 18.70
C PRO A 264 51.92 -12.22 18.14
N SER A 265 51.78 -11.32 17.17
CA SER A 265 50.49 -10.99 16.57
C SER A 265 49.94 -12.12 15.68
N ASN A 266 50.81 -12.95 15.08
CA ASN A 266 50.38 -14.13 14.32
C ASN A 266 49.72 -15.19 15.21
N LEU A 267 50.16 -15.33 16.46
CA LEU A 267 49.52 -16.22 17.42
C LEU A 267 48.11 -15.74 17.78
N VAL A 268 47.95 -14.42 17.99
CA VAL A 268 46.63 -13.81 18.26
C VAL A 268 45.72 -13.91 17.03
N ALA A 269 46.23 -13.63 15.83
CA ALA A 269 45.50 -13.79 14.58
C ALA A 269 45.02 -15.24 14.37
N ALA A 270 45.86 -16.23 14.65
CA ALA A 270 45.49 -17.65 14.61
C ALA A 270 44.39 -17.99 15.62
N ALA A 271 44.47 -17.45 16.85
CA ALA A 271 43.43 -17.64 17.87
C ALA A 271 42.09 -17.00 17.46
N ILE A 272 42.12 -15.81 16.86
CA ILE A 272 40.93 -15.14 16.31
C ILE A 272 40.32 -15.97 15.18
N ASN A 273 41.12 -16.42 14.21
CA ASN A 273 40.63 -17.25 13.11
C ASN A 273 40.06 -18.59 13.59
N ALA A 274 40.65 -19.19 14.64
CA ALA A 274 40.11 -20.38 15.28
C ALA A 274 38.76 -20.12 15.97
N ALA A 275 38.58 -18.96 16.59
CA ALA A 275 37.30 -18.55 17.20
C ALA A 275 36.22 -18.19 16.17
N LEU A 276 36.61 -17.67 15.00
CA LEU A 276 35.70 -17.36 13.90
C LEU A 276 35.20 -18.62 13.18
N LEU A 277 36.01 -19.69 13.12
CA LEU A 277 35.71 -20.88 12.31
C LEU A 277 34.36 -21.56 12.66
N PRO A 278 34.00 -21.79 13.94
CA PRO A 278 32.69 -22.35 14.29
C PRO A 278 31.55 -21.47 13.81
N VAL A 279 31.65 -20.15 14.02
CA VAL A 279 30.59 -19.21 13.65
C VAL A 279 30.46 -19.07 12.14
N LYS A 280 31.57 -19.04 11.40
CA LYS A 280 31.56 -19.11 9.94
C LYS A 280 30.80 -20.32 9.43
N GLY A 281 31.00 -21.48 10.08
CA GLY A 281 30.25 -22.70 9.78
C GLY A 281 28.75 -22.55 10.06
N THR A 282 28.38 -22.03 11.23
CA THR A 282 26.99 -21.83 11.63
C THR A 282 26.25 -20.86 10.70
N VAL A 283 26.86 -19.71 10.37
CA VAL A 283 26.28 -18.74 9.42
C VAL A 283 26.09 -19.37 8.05
N ASN A 284 27.11 -20.09 7.53
CA ASN A 284 27.01 -20.73 6.23
C ASN A 284 25.87 -21.75 6.17
N VAL A 285 25.72 -22.59 7.20
CA VAL A 285 24.64 -23.58 7.28
C VAL A 285 23.28 -22.91 7.40
N ALA A 286 23.15 -21.89 8.25
CA ALA A 286 21.89 -21.16 8.43
C ALA A 286 21.44 -20.47 7.13
N VAL A 287 22.35 -19.75 6.47
CA VAL A 287 22.08 -19.07 5.19
C VAL A 287 21.77 -20.09 4.10
N SER A 288 22.56 -21.16 3.96
CA SER A 288 22.31 -22.21 2.96
C SER A 288 20.99 -22.95 3.16
N GLY A 289 20.49 -23.02 4.40
CA GLY A 289 19.16 -23.55 4.71
C GLY A 289 18.01 -22.58 4.39
N ALA A 290 18.24 -21.28 4.53
CA ALA A 290 17.22 -20.24 4.29
C ALA A 290 17.04 -19.91 2.80
N LEU A 291 18.13 -19.87 2.01
CA LEU A 291 18.08 -19.46 0.60
C LEU A 291 17.11 -20.27 -0.28
N PRO A 292 17.02 -21.61 -0.17
CA PRO A 292 16.06 -22.40 -0.94
C PRO A 292 14.59 -22.04 -0.64
N LEU A 293 14.30 -21.58 0.59
CA LEU A 293 12.95 -21.18 0.99
C LEU A 293 12.54 -19.82 0.40
N LEU A 294 13.52 -19.01 0.01
CA LEU A 294 13.36 -17.72 -0.67
C LEU A 294 13.34 -17.84 -2.20
N ALA A 295 13.57 -19.04 -2.75
CA ALA A 295 13.44 -19.27 -4.18
C ALA A 295 11.97 -19.12 -4.63
N VAL A 296 11.77 -18.92 -5.93
CA VAL A 296 10.42 -18.83 -6.52
C VAL A 296 9.61 -20.09 -6.17
N GLY A 297 8.46 -19.91 -5.51
CA GLY A 297 7.61 -21.00 -5.02
C GLY A 297 8.04 -21.63 -3.69
N GLY A 298 9.11 -21.12 -3.06
CA GLY A 298 9.52 -21.53 -1.71
C GLY A 298 8.55 -21.01 -0.64
N SER A 299 8.42 -21.75 0.46
CA SER A 299 7.50 -21.39 1.55
C SER A 299 7.88 -20.09 2.26
N GLY A 300 9.17 -19.73 2.25
CA GLY A 300 9.67 -18.49 2.85
C GLY A 300 9.14 -17.25 2.14
N VAL A 301 8.81 -17.34 0.84
CA VAL A 301 8.17 -16.24 0.10
C VAL A 301 6.80 -15.92 0.70
N ASN A 302 5.98 -16.94 0.96
CA ASN A 302 4.66 -16.77 1.56
C ASN A 302 4.76 -16.26 3.01
N GLU A 303 5.69 -16.80 3.80
CA GLU A 303 5.94 -16.31 5.17
C GLU A 303 6.29 -14.82 5.18
N LEU A 304 7.14 -14.35 4.25
CA LEU A 304 7.48 -12.93 4.13
C LEU A 304 6.28 -12.07 3.74
N VAL A 305 5.45 -12.55 2.83
CA VAL A 305 4.21 -11.86 2.43
C VAL A 305 3.23 -11.81 3.60
N ASP A 306 3.03 -12.90 4.33
CA ASP A 306 2.10 -12.94 5.45
C ASP A 306 2.58 -12.10 6.64
N ALA A 307 3.89 -12.04 6.86
CA ALA A 307 4.52 -11.18 7.84
C ALA A 307 4.57 -9.70 7.42
N SER A 308 4.35 -9.40 6.14
CA SER A 308 4.45 -8.02 5.62
C SER A 308 3.23 -7.18 6.00
N LEU A 309 3.53 -5.98 6.49
CA LEU A 309 2.58 -4.90 6.73
C LEU A 309 2.80 -3.82 5.67
N LEU A 310 1.74 -3.47 4.96
CA LEU A 310 1.78 -2.40 3.96
C LEU A 310 1.74 -1.04 4.65
N GLY A 311 2.68 -0.19 4.26
CA GLY A 311 2.79 1.19 4.68
C GLY A 311 2.10 2.13 3.67
N ALA A 312 2.72 3.28 3.43
CA ALA A 312 2.30 4.17 2.35
C ALA A 312 2.33 3.41 1.03
N THR A 313 1.17 3.28 0.39
CA THR A 313 0.98 2.46 -0.80
C THR A 313 0.30 3.28 -1.87
N THR A 314 0.79 3.18 -3.10
CA THR A 314 0.19 3.74 -4.31
C THR A 314 0.15 2.66 -5.38
N VAL A 315 -1.03 2.45 -5.93
CA VAL A 315 -1.30 1.49 -6.99
C VAL A 315 -1.87 2.25 -8.18
N THR A 316 -1.29 2.07 -9.36
CA THR A 316 -1.82 2.59 -10.62
C THR A 316 -2.30 1.45 -11.48
N LEU A 317 -3.59 1.43 -11.78
CA LEU A 317 -4.28 0.41 -12.56
C LEU A 317 -4.58 0.97 -13.97
N PRO A 318 -3.80 0.62 -15.01
CA PRO A 318 -4.13 0.96 -16.38
C PRO A 318 -5.38 0.22 -16.86
N THR A 319 -6.41 0.96 -17.23
CA THR A 319 -7.68 0.42 -17.76
C THR A 319 -8.01 1.03 -19.11
N THR A 320 -8.92 0.38 -19.84
CA THR A 320 -9.58 0.96 -21.00
C THR A 320 -11.06 1.13 -20.69
N VAL A 321 -11.59 2.31 -20.99
CA VAL A 321 -12.98 2.68 -20.73
C VAL A 321 -13.62 3.16 -22.02
N SER A 322 -14.80 2.63 -22.31
CA SER A 322 -15.63 3.00 -23.44
C SER A 322 -16.91 3.67 -22.98
N THR A 323 -17.39 4.64 -23.74
CA THR A 323 -18.69 5.25 -23.46
C THR A 323 -19.82 4.26 -23.79
N PRO A 324 -20.76 4.02 -22.85
CA PRO A 324 -21.96 3.24 -23.15
C PRO A 324 -22.75 3.89 -24.29
N GLN A 325 -23.25 3.05 -25.19
CA GLN A 325 -24.07 3.52 -26.30
C GLN A 325 -25.51 3.76 -25.83
N ASN A 326 -26.18 4.77 -26.38
CA ASN A 326 -27.59 5.10 -26.10
C ASN A 326 -27.89 5.55 -24.64
N LEU A 327 -26.98 6.29 -24.01
CA LEU A 327 -27.26 6.92 -22.72
C LEU A 327 -28.41 7.93 -22.84
N SER A 328 -29.54 7.66 -22.18
CA SER A 328 -30.71 8.56 -22.17
C SER A 328 -30.51 9.81 -21.29
N ASN A 329 -29.62 9.72 -20.30
CA ASN A 329 -29.25 10.81 -19.41
C ASN A 329 -27.73 10.83 -19.23
N ASN A 330 -27.20 11.97 -18.79
CA ASN A 330 -25.80 12.05 -18.35
C ASN A 330 -25.54 11.02 -17.25
N LEU A 331 -24.40 10.33 -17.35
CA LEU A 331 -23.99 9.31 -16.40
C LEU A 331 -22.72 9.77 -15.66
N ASP A 332 -22.77 9.74 -14.34
CA ASP A 332 -21.63 9.99 -13.45
C ASP A 332 -21.19 8.64 -12.89
N ALA A 333 -20.28 7.97 -13.61
CA ALA A 333 -19.90 6.61 -13.27
C ALA A 333 -18.90 6.62 -12.12
N ARG A 334 -19.29 6.00 -11.01
CA ARG A 334 -18.52 5.97 -9.76
C ARG A 334 -17.66 4.71 -9.68
N PHE A 335 -16.35 4.86 -9.84
CA PHE A 335 -15.38 3.80 -9.59
C PHE A 335 -14.91 3.86 -8.14
N VAL A 336 -14.64 2.69 -7.55
CA VAL A 336 -14.11 2.60 -6.18
C VAL A 336 -12.84 1.77 -6.18
N GLY A 337 -11.71 2.38 -5.83
CA GLY A 337 -10.41 1.75 -5.75
C GLY A 337 -9.96 1.58 -4.31
N THR A 338 -9.50 0.38 -3.95
CA THR A 338 -9.00 0.07 -2.60
C THR A 338 -7.94 -1.05 -2.65
N VAL A 339 -7.29 -1.30 -1.52
CA VAL A 339 -6.36 -2.41 -1.32
C VAL A 339 -6.85 -3.23 -0.14
N VAL A 340 -7.02 -4.54 -0.35
CA VAL A 340 -7.62 -5.46 0.61
C VAL A 340 -6.79 -6.72 0.79
N GLN A 341 -7.01 -7.42 1.89
CA GLN A 341 -6.49 -8.77 2.10
C GLN A 341 -7.64 -9.74 2.31
N THR A 342 -7.90 -10.56 1.30
CA THR A 342 -8.99 -11.54 1.29
C THR A 342 -8.81 -12.56 0.18
N ASP A 343 -9.30 -13.78 0.42
CA ASP A 343 -9.47 -14.81 -0.62
C ASP A 343 -10.80 -14.64 -1.38
N LEU A 344 -11.74 -13.88 -0.81
CA LEU A 344 -13.08 -13.65 -1.35
C LEU A 344 -13.32 -12.15 -1.53
N LEU A 345 -13.55 -11.72 -2.77
CA LEU A 345 -13.88 -10.33 -3.09
C LEU A 345 -15.40 -10.15 -3.16
N ASP A 346 -15.98 -9.41 -2.20
CA ASP A 346 -17.38 -8.99 -2.24
C ASP A 346 -17.48 -7.52 -2.64
N VAL A 347 -17.95 -7.29 -3.87
CA VAL A 347 -18.08 -5.95 -4.46
C VAL A 347 -19.03 -5.06 -3.67
N ASN A 348 -20.04 -5.62 -2.99
CA ASN A 348 -20.99 -4.82 -2.21
C ASN A 348 -20.32 -4.21 -0.97
N LEU A 349 -19.35 -4.92 -0.40
CA LEU A 349 -18.53 -4.42 0.70
C LEU A 349 -17.52 -3.38 0.21
N LEU A 350 -16.97 -3.56 -1.00
CA LEU A 350 -15.95 -2.67 -1.56
C LEU A 350 -16.53 -1.37 -2.12
N ALA A 351 -17.77 -1.38 -2.62
CA ALA A 351 -18.43 -0.20 -3.19
C ALA A 351 -18.73 0.90 -2.15
N THR A 352 -18.62 0.59 -0.85
CA THR A 352 -18.76 1.56 0.25
C THR A 352 -17.43 2.19 0.67
N ALA A 353 -16.29 1.75 0.12
CA ALA A 353 -14.98 2.28 0.47
C ALA A 353 -14.78 3.75 0.04
N ASP A 354 -13.86 4.44 0.71
CA ASP A 354 -13.61 5.88 0.58
C ASP A 354 -12.87 6.26 -0.73
N GLY A 355 -12.19 5.30 -1.36
CA GLY A 355 -11.40 5.50 -2.57
C GLY A 355 -12.24 5.69 -3.83
N VAL A 356 -13.04 6.76 -3.90
CA VAL A 356 -13.94 7.02 -5.03
C VAL A 356 -13.28 7.91 -6.08
N SER A 357 -13.41 7.54 -7.36
CA SER A 357 -13.12 8.43 -8.50
C SER A 357 -14.18 8.28 -9.59
N ASN A 358 -14.58 9.39 -10.21
CA ASN A 358 -15.69 9.41 -11.18
C ASN A 358 -15.17 9.60 -12.60
N ILE A 359 -15.87 9.00 -13.56
CA ILE A 359 -15.78 9.35 -14.99
C ILE A 359 -17.15 9.85 -15.44
N TYR A 360 -17.17 10.97 -16.16
CA TYR A 360 -18.41 11.64 -16.55
C TYR A 360 -18.71 11.44 -18.04
N PHE A 361 -19.91 10.92 -18.33
CA PHE A 361 -20.41 10.66 -19.67
C PHE A 361 -21.62 11.55 -19.96
N ALA A 362 -21.73 11.99 -21.21
CA ALA A 362 -22.86 12.74 -21.73
C ALA A 362 -23.93 11.78 -22.24
N ALA A 363 -25.20 12.18 -22.11
CA ALA A 363 -26.27 11.54 -22.85
C ALA A 363 -25.95 11.56 -24.35
N GLY A 364 -26.22 10.45 -25.03
CA GLY A 364 -26.13 10.42 -26.48
C GLY A 364 -27.25 11.28 -27.04
N THR A 365 -26.94 12.28 -27.86
CA THR A 365 -27.96 12.82 -28.76
C THR A 365 -28.35 11.66 -29.68
N THR A 366 -29.56 11.12 -29.52
CA THR A 366 -30.22 10.42 -30.62
C THR A 366 -30.06 11.33 -31.83
N SER A 367 -29.42 10.88 -32.92
CA SER A 367 -29.50 11.61 -34.18
C SER A 367 -30.99 11.84 -34.43
N GLU A 368 -31.44 13.08 -34.25
CA GLU A 368 -32.81 13.44 -34.53
C GLU A 368 -32.93 13.31 -36.05
N VAL A 369 -33.51 12.20 -36.52
CA VAL A 369 -33.84 12.05 -37.94
C VAL A 369 -34.82 13.18 -38.23
N THR A 370 -34.43 14.11 -39.10
CA THR A 370 -35.31 15.23 -39.42
C THR A 370 -36.54 14.66 -40.11
N ALA A 371 -37.73 15.00 -39.63
CA ALA A 371 -38.96 14.53 -40.26
C ALA A 371 -38.94 14.88 -41.76
N PRO A 372 -39.22 13.92 -42.67
CA PRO A 372 -39.12 14.17 -44.10
C PRO A 372 -40.08 15.28 -44.51
N THR A 373 -39.60 16.24 -45.30
CA THR A 373 -40.43 17.35 -45.79
C THR A 373 -40.91 17.06 -47.20
N VAL A 374 -42.23 17.11 -47.41
CA VAL A 374 -42.82 17.05 -48.76
C VAL A 374 -42.84 18.45 -49.35
N THR A 375 -42.16 18.65 -50.47
CA THR A 375 -42.04 19.94 -51.16
C THR A 375 -42.98 20.06 -52.36
N GLY A 376 -43.59 18.95 -52.80
CA GLY A 376 -44.62 18.99 -53.82
C GLY A 376 -45.33 17.65 -54.02
N VAL A 377 -46.62 17.73 -54.33
CA VAL A 377 -47.41 16.61 -54.81
C VAL A 377 -48.04 17.02 -56.14
N THR A 378 -47.77 16.27 -57.19
CA THR A 378 -48.32 16.52 -58.53
C THR A 378 -48.94 15.24 -59.09
N GLY A 379 -50.04 15.35 -59.82
CA GLY A 379 -50.73 14.21 -60.43
C GLY A 379 -52.23 14.19 -60.12
N ASN A 380 -52.90 13.09 -60.46
CA ASN A 380 -54.33 12.87 -60.19
C ASN A 380 -54.67 11.37 -60.12
N SER A 381 -55.90 11.06 -59.74
CA SER A 381 -56.39 9.68 -59.54
C SER A 381 -56.39 8.80 -60.79
N THR A 382 -56.15 9.35 -61.98
CA THR A 382 -56.10 8.61 -63.24
C THR A 382 -54.67 8.38 -63.72
N ALA A 383 -53.76 9.35 -63.49
CA ALA A 383 -52.36 9.30 -63.92
C ALA A 383 -51.36 8.87 -62.82
N GLY A 384 -51.82 8.77 -61.57
CA GLY A 384 -50.98 8.56 -60.40
C GLY A 384 -50.48 9.87 -59.79
N TYR A 385 -49.99 9.81 -58.56
CA TYR A 385 -49.38 10.94 -57.85
C TYR A 385 -47.87 10.75 -57.75
N GLU A 386 -47.13 11.81 -58.05
CA GLU A 386 -45.71 11.94 -57.78
C GLU A 386 -45.53 12.84 -56.55
N VAL A 387 -44.78 12.36 -55.55
CA VAL A 387 -44.47 13.09 -54.32
C VAL A 387 -42.98 13.40 -54.32
N LYS A 388 -42.64 14.68 -54.17
CA LYS A 388 -41.26 15.16 -54.03
C LYS A 388 -41.03 15.63 -52.61
N GLY A 389 -39.89 15.26 -52.05
CA GLY A 389 -39.49 15.65 -50.71
C GLY A 389 -38.02 15.39 -50.45
N THR A 390 -37.56 15.80 -49.28
CA THR A 390 -36.20 15.57 -48.78
C THR A 390 -36.26 14.79 -47.48
N ALA A 391 -35.42 13.77 -47.37
CA ALA A 391 -35.22 12.97 -46.17
C ALA A 391 -33.72 12.80 -45.96
N ASP A 392 -33.31 12.55 -44.72
CA ASP A 392 -31.92 12.25 -44.40
C ASP A 392 -31.49 10.95 -45.11
N ALA A 393 -30.30 10.98 -45.72
CA ALA A 393 -29.81 9.88 -46.54
C ALA A 393 -29.67 8.59 -45.70
N ASN A 394 -30.22 7.48 -46.21
CA ASN A 394 -30.22 6.17 -45.56
C ASN A 394 -30.92 6.11 -44.19
N ALA A 395 -31.80 7.07 -43.87
CA ALA A 395 -32.65 7.00 -42.69
C ALA A 395 -33.86 6.09 -42.96
N THR A 396 -34.11 5.13 -42.08
CA THR A 396 -35.34 4.31 -42.06
C THR A 396 -36.27 4.89 -41.00
N VAL A 397 -37.44 5.36 -41.42
CA VAL A 397 -38.49 5.90 -40.52
C VAL A 397 -39.40 4.77 -40.05
#